data_AF-A0A9E2ENX9-F1
#
_entry.id   AF-A0A9E2ENX9-F1
#
_cell.length_a   1.000
_cell.length_b   1.000
_cell.length_c   1.000
_cell.angle_alpha   90.00
_cell.angle_beta   90.00
_cell.angle_gamma   90.00
#
_symmetry.space_group_name_H-M   'P 1'
#
loop_
_entity.id
_entity.type
_entity.pdbx_description
1 polymer ?
#
loop_
_entity_poly.entity_id
_entity_poly.type
_entity_poly.pdbx_seq_one_letter_code
_entity_poly.pdbx_strand_id
1 'polypeptide(L)'
;VWFSGGRQWRHADSYLNTKTHEAFWDVLNRGGVIAGSSAGATIQGSYLARGDTKANTIMMGDHEAGLGFMTNVAIDQHLFARNRQFDMFEILDRKPELLGIGLDEDTGIVVQGDRFRVFGNSYVVVYDRTRWSRERDTIYHLPQGSKEFYLLKRGEEYDLSKRKIVEFGERKFINLSDEELKIYAGTYTSENGARTIDLVREEGKLFLHQQRNNQRHQLYPESTIHFVRENSNFTLDFRMSEGEIEGLYLPLQDLHLYKK
;
A
#
# COMPACT_ATOMS: atom_id res chain seq x y z
N VAL A 1 -9.24 -10.52 -10.27
CA VAL A 1 -9.74 -11.63 -9.42
C VAL A 1 -9.79 -11.12 -7.99
N TRP A 2 -10.85 -11.42 -7.24
CA TRP A 2 -11.01 -10.99 -5.85
C TRP A 2 -11.18 -12.17 -4.92
N PHE A 3 -10.32 -12.29 -3.91
CA PHE A 3 -10.43 -13.26 -2.82
C PHE A 3 -11.13 -12.64 -1.61
N SER A 4 -12.28 -13.18 -1.24
CA SER A 4 -13.00 -12.76 -0.03
C SER A 4 -12.32 -13.22 1.25
N GLY A 5 -12.78 -12.67 2.38
CA GLY A 5 -12.44 -13.13 3.72
C GLY A 5 -12.98 -14.54 4.04
N GLY A 6 -12.70 -15.01 5.26
CA GLY A 6 -13.10 -16.33 5.74
C GLY A 6 -11.95 -17.05 6.45
N ARG A 7 -11.65 -18.28 6.03
CA ARG A 7 -10.52 -19.07 6.53
C ARG A 7 -9.54 -19.29 5.38
N GLN A 8 -8.35 -18.73 5.49
CA GLN A 8 -7.34 -18.73 4.43
C GLN A 8 -6.88 -20.14 4.02
N TRP A 9 -6.89 -21.11 4.94
CA TRP A 9 -6.58 -22.51 4.62
C TRP A 9 -7.60 -23.12 3.64
N ARG A 10 -8.86 -22.66 3.64
CA ARG A 10 -9.85 -23.11 2.64
C ARG A 10 -9.50 -22.64 1.23
N HIS A 11 -8.90 -21.46 1.10
CA HIS A 11 -8.39 -21.00 -0.19
C HIS A 11 -7.18 -21.84 -0.63
N ALA A 12 -6.29 -22.20 0.31
CA ALA A 12 -5.19 -23.11 0.02
C ALA A 12 -5.69 -24.47 -0.48
N ASP A 13 -6.60 -25.14 0.26
CA ASP A 13 -7.19 -26.42 -0.14
C ASP A 13 -7.88 -26.37 -1.51
N SER A 14 -8.58 -25.26 -1.78
CA SER A 14 -9.37 -25.13 -3.00
C SER A 14 -8.52 -24.86 -4.25
N TYR A 15 -7.39 -24.16 -4.09
CA TYR A 15 -6.70 -23.57 -5.23
C TYR A 15 -5.22 -23.94 -5.31
N LEU A 16 -4.51 -24.11 -4.20
CA LEU A 16 -3.06 -24.30 -4.22
C LEU A 16 -2.67 -25.50 -5.07
N ASN A 17 -1.67 -25.33 -5.94
CA ASN A 17 -1.18 -26.35 -6.87
C ASN A 17 -2.24 -26.92 -7.84
N THR A 18 -3.32 -26.18 -8.11
CA THR A 18 -4.31 -26.53 -9.14
C THR A 18 -4.12 -25.73 -10.42
N LYS A 19 -4.78 -26.15 -11.51
CA LYS A 19 -4.88 -25.35 -12.75
C LYS A 19 -5.51 -23.97 -12.52
N THR A 20 -6.37 -23.84 -11.52
CA THR A 20 -6.95 -22.54 -11.15
C THR A 20 -5.88 -21.62 -10.58
N HIS A 21 -4.93 -22.16 -9.82
CA HIS A 21 -3.79 -21.38 -9.33
C HIS A 21 -2.85 -20.95 -10.45
N GLU A 22 -2.57 -21.82 -11.43
CA GLU A 22 -1.86 -21.43 -12.66
C GLU A 22 -2.60 -20.30 -13.41
N ALA A 23 -3.92 -20.43 -13.56
CA ALA A 23 -4.73 -19.40 -14.20
C ALA A 23 -4.74 -18.05 -13.45
N PHE A 24 -4.52 -18.05 -12.13
CA PHE A 24 -4.31 -16.81 -11.37
C PHE A 24 -3.00 -16.14 -11.76
N TRP A 25 -1.91 -16.88 -11.93
CA TRP A 25 -0.66 -16.33 -12.47
C TRP A 25 -0.85 -15.77 -13.87
N ASP A 26 -1.63 -16.44 -14.73
CA ASP A 26 -1.96 -15.91 -16.05
C ASP A 26 -2.71 -14.57 -15.98
N VAL A 27 -3.49 -14.31 -14.92
CA VAL A 27 -4.15 -13.00 -14.71
C VAL A 27 -3.10 -11.92 -14.50
N LEU A 28 -2.12 -12.18 -13.63
CA LEU A 28 -1.04 -11.23 -13.35
C LEU A 28 -0.15 -11.02 -14.59
N ASN A 29 0.22 -12.10 -15.29
CA ASN A 29 1.09 -12.06 -16.47
C ASN A 29 0.52 -11.23 -17.63
N ARG A 30 -0.81 -11.14 -17.74
CA ARG A 30 -1.49 -10.29 -18.74
C ARG A 30 -1.85 -8.89 -18.24
N GLY A 31 -1.27 -8.45 -17.11
CA GLY A 31 -1.51 -7.14 -16.51
C GLY A 31 -2.83 -7.00 -15.75
N GLY A 32 -3.50 -8.10 -15.47
CA GLY A 32 -4.68 -8.13 -14.62
C GLY A 32 -4.32 -8.00 -13.13
N VAL A 33 -5.32 -7.71 -12.30
CA VAL A 33 -5.16 -7.51 -10.86
C VAL A 33 -5.73 -8.69 -10.08
N ILE A 34 -4.96 -9.15 -9.09
CA ILE A 34 -5.45 -10.01 -8.00
C ILE A 34 -5.50 -9.17 -6.73
N ALA A 35 -6.61 -9.27 -6.00
CA ALA A 35 -6.80 -8.57 -4.74
C ALA A 35 -7.58 -9.46 -3.76
N GLY A 36 -7.55 -9.10 -2.49
CA GLY A 36 -8.31 -9.79 -1.48
C GLY A 36 -8.29 -9.09 -0.13
N SER A 37 -9.25 -9.44 0.73
CA SER A 37 -9.42 -8.87 2.06
C SER A 37 -9.48 -9.96 3.12
N SER A 38 -8.99 -9.66 4.33
CA SER A 38 -8.90 -10.62 5.44
C SER A 38 -8.15 -11.89 4.99
N ALA A 39 -8.75 -13.08 5.12
CA ALA A 39 -8.16 -14.33 4.63
C ALA A 39 -7.71 -14.28 3.15
N GLY A 40 -8.40 -13.51 2.31
CA GLY A 40 -8.02 -13.29 0.91
C GLY A 40 -6.80 -12.40 0.71
N ALA A 41 -6.42 -11.60 1.71
CA ALA A 41 -5.13 -10.91 1.74
C ALA A 41 -4.02 -11.87 2.19
N THR A 42 -4.25 -12.61 3.29
CA THR A 42 -3.28 -13.57 3.85
C THR A 42 -2.80 -14.60 2.82
N ILE A 43 -3.73 -15.16 2.03
CA ILE A 43 -3.42 -16.25 1.09
C ILE A 43 -2.46 -15.85 -0.04
N GLN A 44 -2.25 -14.55 -0.30
CA GLN A 44 -1.40 -14.07 -1.39
C GLN A 44 0.10 -14.18 -1.10
N GLY A 45 0.50 -14.25 0.18
CA GLY A 45 1.89 -14.53 0.56
C GLY A 45 2.29 -15.97 0.22
N SER A 46 3.58 -16.23 0.13
CA SER A 46 4.08 -17.62 -0.04
C SER A 46 3.95 -18.43 1.24
N TYR A 47 3.97 -17.77 2.41
CA TYR A 47 3.77 -18.40 3.71
C TYR A 47 2.41 -18.03 4.30
N LEU A 48 1.64 -19.04 4.71
CA LEU A 48 0.29 -18.90 5.22
C LEU A 48 0.29 -18.71 6.74
N ALA A 49 0.28 -17.45 7.18
CA ALA A 49 0.06 -17.15 8.59
C ALA A 49 -1.35 -17.60 9.03
N ARG A 50 -1.43 -18.21 10.22
CA ARG A 50 -2.69 -18.66 10.84
C ARG A 50 -3.52 -19.64 10.01
N GLY A 51 -2.83 -20.48 9.23
CA GLY A 51 -3.45 -21.52 8.40
C GLY A 51 -3.97 -22.75 9.15
N ASP A 52 -4.03 -22.73 10.49
CA ASP A 52 -4.50 -23.88 11.27
C ASP A 52 -5.99 -24.18 11.04
N THR A 53 -6.38 -25.44 10.92
CA THR A 53 -7.80 -25.82 10.73
C THR A 53 -8.67 -25.70 12.00
N LYS A 54 -8.05 -25.73 13.19
CA LYS A 54 -8.76 -25.79 14.48
C LYS A 54 -8.95 -24.41 15.12
N ALA A 55 -7.99 -23.50 14.99
CA ALA A 55 -8.04 -22.17 15.60
C ALA A 55 -7.52 -21.06 14.66
N ASN A 56 -7.96 -19.82 14.84
CA ASN A 56 -7.41 -18.65 14.09
C ASN A 56 -6.35 -17.87 14.88
N THR A 57 -5.93 -18.38 16.04
CA THR A 57 -4.93 -17.74 16.91
C THR A 57 -3.55 -18.38 16.77
N ILE A 58 -3.48 -19.63 16.34
CA ILE A 58 -2.24 -20.35 16.09
C ILE A 58 -1.56 -19.74 14.86
N MET A 59 -0.34 -19.22 15.01
CA MET A 59 0.36 -18.54 13.90
C MET A 59 0.91 -19.50 12.85
N MET A 60 1.36 -20.68 13.28
CA MET A 60 1.92 -21.74 12.44
C MET A 60 1.06 -22.98 12.59
N GLY A 61 0.18 -23.21 11.61
CA GLY A 61 -0.83 -24.27 11.64
C GLY A 61 -0.45 -25.49 10.82
N ASP A 62 -1.46 -26.31 10.52
CA ASP A 62 -1.33 -27.44 9.60
C ASP A 62 -1.25 -27.05 8.12
N HIS A 63 -1.52 -25.78 7.77
CA HIS A 63 -1.29 -25.20 6.45
C HIS A 63 -0.32 -24.02 6.55
N GLU A 64 0.83 -24.15 5.90
CA GLU A 64 1.87 -23.10 5.89
C GLU A 64 2.15 -22.55 4.49
N ALA A 65 1.61 -23.15 3.43
CA ALA A 65 1.82 -22.70 2.06
C ALA A 65 0.66 -21.80 1.59
N GLY A 66 0.99 -20.62 1.08
CA GLY A 66 0.04 -19.73 0.39
C GLY A 66 0.21 -19.80 -1.13
N LEU A 67 -0.55 -18.97 -1.85
CA LEU A 67 -0.51 -18.93 -3.33
C LEU A 67 0.76 -18.25 -3.86
N GLY A 68 1.51 -17.53 -3.02
CA GLY A 68 2.86 -17.10 -3.39
C GLY A 68 2.93 -16.01 -4.45
N PHE A 69 1.88 -15.21 -4.65
CA PHE A 69 1.94 -14.00 -5.45
C PHE A 69 2.94 -12.99 -4.88
N MET A 70 3.17 -13.03 -3.56
CA MET A 70 4.30 -12.38 -2.89
C MET A 70 5.24 -13.44 -2.30
N THR A 71 6.39 -13.64 -2.93
CA THR A 71 7.38 -14.65 -2.52
C THR A 71 8.17 -14.22 -1.28
N ASN A 72 8.46 -15.16 -0.38
CA ASN A 72 9.14 -14.94 0.91
C ASN A 72 8.40 -13.96 1.85
N VAL A 73 7.06 -13.95 1.77
CA VAL A 73 6.22 -13.06 2.58
C VAL A 73 5.18 -13.85 3.37
N ALA A 74 4.99 -13.49 4.63
CA ALA A 74 3.85 -13.87 5.46
C ALA A 74 2.97 -12.64 5.75
N ILE A 75 1.67 -12.74 5.50
CA ILE A 75 0.72 -11.63 5.67
C ILE A 75 -0.27 -11.95 6.79
N ASP A 76 -0.35 -11.12 7.83
CA ASP A 76 -1.41 -11.18 8.86
C ASP A 76 -2.35 -9.96 8.74
N GLN A 77 -3.57 -10.09 9.26
CA GLN A 77 -4.66 -9.15 9.05
C GLN A 77 -5.50 -8.92 10.30
N HIS A 78 -6.21 -7.78 10.36
CA HIS A 78 -6.91 -7.27 11.55
C HIS A 78 -5.97 -7.04 12.74
N LEU A 79 -4.80 -6.48 12.44
CA LEU A 79 -3.66 -6.48 13.34
C LEU A 79 -3.93 -5.72 14.65
N PHE A 80 -4.19 -4.40 14.58
CA PHE A 80 -4.40 -3.58 15.77
C PHE A 80 -5.82 -3.74 16.31
N ALA A 81 -6.80 -3.92 15.42
CA ALA A 81 -8.18 -4.25 15.81
C ALA A 81 -8.28 -5.47 16.75
N ARG A 82 -7.29 -6.37 16.73
CA ARG A 82 -7.23 -7.55 17.60
C ARG A 82 -6.01 -7.59 18.53
N ASN A 83 -5.22 -6.51 18.59
CA ASN A 83 -3.98 -6.40 19.37
C ASN A 83 -2.96 -7.53 19.08
N ARG A 84 -2.73 -7.82 17.80
CA ARG A 84 -1.92 -8.95 17.27
C ARG A 84 -0.58 -8.54 16.66
N GLN A 85 -0.20 -7.27 16.78
CA GLN A 85 1.02 -6.72 16.18
C GLN A 85 2.32 -7.39 16.62
N PHE A 86 2.32 -8.22 17.67
CA PHE A 86 3.49 -8.97 18.11
C PHE A 86 3.46 -10.46 17.75
N ASP A 87 2.35 -10.96 17.22
CA ASP A 87 2.19 -12.40 16.94
C ASP A 87 3.06 -12.83 15.75
N MET A 88 3.30 -11.95 14.77
CA MET A 88 4.12 -12.25 13.59
C MET A 88 5.54 -12.71 13.95
N PHE A 89 6.09 -12.23 15.08
CA PHE A 89 7.40 -12.67 15.56
C PHE A 89 7.47 -14.17 15.82
N GLU A 90 6.35 -14.85 16.15
CA GLU A 90 6.34 -16.30 16.31
C GLU A 90 6.74 -17.04 15.01
N ILE A 91 6.23 -16.57 13.86
CA ILE A 91 6.61 -17.11 12.55
C ILE A 91 8.06 -16.76 12.28
N LEU A 92 8.39 -15.47 12.42
CA LEU A 92 9.70 -14.98 12.04
C LEU A 92 10.79 -15.65 12.85
N ASP A 93 10.64 -15.84 14.16
CA ASP A 93 11.62 -16.50 15.03
C ASP A 93 12.05 -17.88 14.51
N ARG A 94 11.15 -18.60 13.83
CA ARG A 94 11.42 -19.92 13.22
C ARG A 94 11.73 -19.85 11.72
N LYS A 95 11.30 -18.80 11.04
CA LYS A 95 11.45 -18.55 9.59
C LYS A 95 12.04 -17.16 9.34
N PRO A 96 13.31 -16.94 9.74
CA PRO A 96 13.95 -15.61 9.71
C PRO A 96 14.10 -15.02 8.30
N GLU A 97 14.04 -15.85 7.27
CA GLU A 97 14.11 -15.47 5.87
C GLU A 97 12.87 -14.70 5.38
N LEU A 98 11.72 -14.93 6.01
CA LEU A 98 10.46 -14.31 5.62
C LEU A 98 10.44 -12.82 5.97
N LEU A 99 9.74 -12.06 5.14
CA LEU A 99 9.25 -10.73 5.46
C LEU A 99 7.83 -10.86 6.05
N GLY A 100 7.61 -10.33 7.24
CA GLY A 100 6.26 -10.22 7.79
C GLY A 100 5.60 -8.92 7.32
N ILE A 101 4.33 -9.00 6.95
CA ILE A 101 3.47 -7.82 6.69
C ILE A 101 2.20 -7.97 7.51
N GLY A 102 1.89 -6.99 8.35
CA GLY A 102 0.65 -6.90 9.10
C GLY A 102 -0.26 -5.83 8.52
N LEU A 103 -1.49 -6.17 8.17
CA LEU A 103 -2.50 -5.23 7.66
C LEU A 103 -3.54 -4.97 8.75
N ASP A 104 -3.77 -3.71 9.08
CA ASP A 104 -4.89 -3.35 9.96
C ASP A 104 -6.22 -3.28 9.19
N GLU A 105 -7.33 -3.13 9.92
CA GLU A 105 -8.63 -2.94 9.30
C GLU A 105 -8.67 -1.68 8.42
N ASP A 106 -9.48 -1.74 7.37
CA ASP A 106 -9.65 -0.65 6.39
C ASP A 106 -8.32 -0.14 5.79
N THR A 107 -7.32 -1.02 5.70
CA THR A 107 -5.96 -0.70 5.23
C THR A 107 -5.38 -1.86 4.43
N GLY A 108 -4.63 -1.55 3.38
CA GLY A 108 -4.01 -2.54 2.52
C GLY A 108 -2.78 -2.00 1.80
N ILE A 109 -2.22 -2.85 0.94
CA ILE A 109 -1.09 -2.51 0.08
C ILE A 109 -1.42 -2.80 -1.38
N VAL A 110 -0.96 -1.94 -2.28
CA VAL A 110 -0.91 -2.21 -3.71
C VAL A 110 0.52 -2.59 -4.05
N VAL A 111 0.73 -3.79 -4.56
CA VAL A 111 2.06 -4.31 -4.92
C VAL A 111 2.26 -4.24 -6.42
N GLN A 112 3.38 -3.67 -6.85
CA GLN A 112 3.80 -3.59 -8.25
C GLN A 112 5.31 -3.87 -8.34
N GLY A 113 5.68 -5.00 -8.94
CA GLY A 113 7.05 -5.50 -8.88
C GLY A 113 7.50 -5.69 -7.42
N ASP A 114 8.70 -5.19 -7.09
CA ASP A 114 9.27 -5.28 -5.74
C ASP A 114 8.88 -4.11 -4.83
N ARG A 115 7.85 -3.33 -5.17
CA ARG A 115 7.38 -2.20 -4.35
C ARG A 115 5.95 -2.38 -3.97
N PHE A 116 5.62 -1.95 -2.75
CA PHE A 116 4.23 -1.75 -2.37
C PHE A 116 4.00 -0.33 -1.86
N ARG A 117 2.77 0.14 -2.08
CA ARG A 117 2.26 1.41 -1.54
C ARG A 117 1.08 1.15 -0.62
N VAL A 118 1.07 1.79 0.54
CA VAL A 118 -0.02 1.67 1.51
C VAL A 118 -1.22 2.52 1.09
N PHE A 119 -2.43 1.96 1.22
CA PHE A 119 -3.69 2.68 1.11
C PHE A 119 -4.61 2.34 2.28
N GLY A 120 -5.64 3.16 2.49
CA GLY A 120 -6.60 3.01 3.58
C GLY A 120 -6.33 3.94 4.77
N ASN A 121 -7.00 3.65 5.89
CA ASN A 121 -7.21 4.63 6.96
C ASN A 121 -6.42 4.35 8.25
N SER A 122 -5.78 3.19 8.35
CA SER A 122 -4.91 2.81 9.48
C SER A 122 -3.48 2.54 8.98
N TYR A 123 -2.85 1.47 9.46
CA TYR A 123 -1.42 1.22 9.31
C TYR A 123 -1.13 -0.15 8.73
N VAL A 124 0.00 -0.22 8.03
CA VAL A 124 0.67 -1.46 7.63
C VAL A 124 1.91 -1.61 8.48
N VAL A 125 2.11 -2.79 9.04
CA VAL A 125 3.30 -3.13 9.84
C VAL A 125 4.25 -3.97 9.00
N VAL A 126 5.52 -3.60 8.95
CA VAL A 126 6.57 -4.36 8.25
C VAL A 126 7.56 -4.93 9.25
N TYR A 127 7.73 -6.24 9.19
CA TYR A 127 8.62 -7.01 10.06
C TYR A 127 9.76 -7.60 9.20
N ASP A 128 10.87 -6.88 9.10
CA ASP A 128 12.00 -7.28 8.25
C ASP A 128 13.28 -7.60 9.03
N ARG A 129 13.22 -7.52 10.37
CA ARG A 129 14.33 -7.70 11.33
C ARG A 129 15.44 -6.67 11.21
N THR A 130 15.14 -5.53 10.61
CA THR A 130 16.07 -4.43 10.45
C THR A 130 15.53 -3.14 11.03
N ARG A 131 16.43 -2.17 11.18
CA ARG A 131 16.11 -0.77 11.44
C ARG A 131 16.91 0.10 10.50
N TRP A 132 16.21 0.88 9.69
CA TRP A 132 16.78 1.85 8.78
C TRP A 132 16.90 3.19 9.50
N SER A 133 18.12 3.73 9.51
CA SER A 133 18.40 5.07 9.99
C SER A 133 18.36 6.05 8.82
N ARG A 134 17.33 6.89 8.81
CA ARG A 134 17.16 7.93 7.79
C ARG A 134 18.33 8.90 7.72
N GLU A 135 18.86 9.33 8.87
CA GLU A 135 19.97 10.29 8.95
C GLU A 135 21.28 9.76 8.34
N ARG A 136 21.50 8.45 8.39
CA ARG A 136 22.73 7.80 7.92
C ARG A 136 22.52 6.97 6.65
N ASP A 137 21.29 6.93 6.14
CA ASP A 137 20.82 6.01 5.10
C ASP A 137 21.41 4.59 5.25
N THR A 138 21.33 4.03 6.46
CA THR A 138 21.96 2.74 6.81
C THR A 138 20.94 1.80 7.44
N ILE A 139 20.93 0.55 6.98
CA ILE A 139 20.09 -0.53 7.52
C ILE A 139 20.90 -1.32 8.56
N TYR A 140 20.40 -1.36 9.79
CA TYR A 140 20.97 -2.14 10.89
C TYR A 140 20.17 -3.41 11.08
N HIS A 141 20.84 -4.55 11.22
CA HIS A 141 20.18 -5.78 11.66
C HIS A 141 19.85 -5.65 13.15
N LEU A 142 18.61 -5.99 13.51
CA LEU A 142 18.17 -5.96 14.88
C LEU A 142 18.78 -7.13 15.67
N PRO A 143 19.11 -6.94 16.96
CA PRO A 143 19.52 -8.03 17.83
C PRO A 143 18.47 -9.14 17.89
N GLN A 144 18.92 -10.39 18.09
CA GLN A 144 18.01 -11.52 18.30
C GLN A 144 17.05 -11.24 19.46
N GLY A 145 15.76 -11.50 19.25
CA GLY A 145 14.70 -11.24 20.24
C GLY A 145 14.16 -9.81 20.22
N SER A 146 14.68 -8.90 19.39
CA SER A 146 14.04 -7.60 19.16
C SER A 146 12.65 -7.80 18.55
N LYS A 147 11.70 -7.00 19.04
CA LYS A 147 10.31 -6.96 18.55
C LYS A 147 9.96 -5.62 17.91
N GLU A 148 10.94 -5.04 17.22
CA GLU A 148 10.76 -3.80 16.45
C GLU A 148 10.20 -4.10 15.06
N PHE A 149 9.40 -3.17 14.55
CA PHE A 149 8.80 -3.21 13.22
C PHE A 149 8.59 -1.78 12.71
N TYR A 150 8.46 -1.62 11.40
CA TYR A 150 8.05 -0.34 10.82
C TYR A 150 6.55 -0.21 10.82
N LEU A 151 6.08 1.01 11.01
CA LEU A 151 4.68 1.38 10.90
C LEU A 151 4.54 2.31 9.69
N LEU A 152 3.92 1.81 8.62
CA LEU A 152 3.69 2.57 7.40
C LEU A 152 2.25 3.07 7.34
N LYS A 153 2.08 4.33 6.94
CA LYS A 153 0.79 4.98 6.73
C LYS A 153 0.46 5.05 5.25
N ARG A 154 -0.78 5.42 4.96
CA ARG A 154 -1.22 5.73 3.60
C ARG A 154 -0.20 6.59 2.83
N GLY A 155 0.08 6.19 1.60
CA GLY A 155 0.98 6.87 0.66
C GLY A 155 2.44 6.56 0.87
N GLU A 156 2.83 5.95 2.00
CA GLU A 156 4.19 5.44 2.20
C GLU A 156 4.40 4.17 1.39
N GLU A 157 5.64 4.00 0.93
CA GLU A 157 6.06 2.92 0.05
C GLU A 157 7.19 2.14 0.70
N TYR A 158 7.29 0.87 0.37
CA TYR A 158 8.35 -0.01 0.82
C TYR A 158 8.89 -0.83 -0.35
N ASP A 159 10.21 -0.93 -0.43
CA ASP A 159 10.92 -1.74 -1.40
C ASP A 159 11.20 -3.13 -0.78
N LEU A 160 10.47 -4.13 -1.24
CA LEU A 160 10.53 -5.52 -0.78
C LEU A 160 11.91 -6.13 -1.02
N SER A 161 12.57 -5.77 -2.13
CA SER A 161 13.88 -6.30 -2.49
C SER A 161 15.00 -5.72 -1.63
N LYS A 162 14.96 -4.40 -1.39
CA LYS A 162 15.97 -3.67 -0.62
C LYS A 162 15.72 -3.66 0.88
N ARG A 163 14.53 -4.09 1.31
CA ARG A 163 14.05 -4.05 2.70
C ARG A 163 14.16 -2.67 3.33
N LYS A 164 13.62 -1.65 2.65
CA LYS A 164 13.57 -0.28 3.18
C LYS A 164 12.35 0.50 2.74
N ILE A 165 12.00 1.51 3.53
CA ILE A 165 11.01 2.52 3.16
C ILE A 165 11.55 3.31 1.96
N VAL A 166 10.69 3.57 0.97
CA VAL A 166 11.04 4.36 -0.22
C VAL A 166 10.94 5.83 0.13
N GLU A 167 12.07 6.53 0.09
CA GLU A 167 12.09 7.97 0.26
C GLU A 167 11.57 8.71 -0.97
N PHE A 168 11.16 9.97 -0.79
CA PHE A 168 10.63 10.80 -1.86
C PHE A 168 11.54 10.87 -3.10
N GLY A 169 12.85 11.03 -2.89
CA GLY A 169 13.84 11.08 -3.98
C GLY A 169 14.02 9.76 -4.74
N GLU A 170 13.56 8.64 -4.19
CA GLU A 170 13.61 7.31 -4.82
C GLU A 170 12.30 6.94 -5.54
N ARG A 171 11.29 7.81 -5.45
CA ARG A 171 10.03 7.66 -6.17
C ARG A 171 10.22 7.98 -7.64
N LYS A 172 9.42 7.34 -8.48
CA LYS A 172 9.45 7.56 -9.93
C LYS A 172 8.33 8.52 -10.28
N PHE A 173 8.69 9.65 -10.87
CA PHE A 173 7.74 10.62 -11.39
C PHE A 173 7.69 10.56 -12.91
N ILE A 174 6.50 10.71 -13.47
CA ILE A 174 6.33 10.93 -14.90
C ILE A 174 6.57 12.41 -15.20
N ASN A 175 6.94 12.72 -16.43
CA ASN A 175 6.99 14.10 -16.88
C ASN A 175 5.72 14.38 -17.69
N LEU A 176 4.85 15.23 -17.17
CA LEU A 176 3.69 15.74 -17.90
C LEU A 176 4.08 17.07 -18.53
N SER A 177 3.82 17.23 -19.81
CA SER A 177 4.02 18.50 -20.51
C SER A 177 3.13 19.60 -19.93
N ASP A 178 3.48 20.85 -20.21
CA ASP A 178 2.70 22.00 -19.76
C ASP A 178 1.24 21.95 -20.26
N GLU A 179 1.01 21.44 -21.49
CA GLU A 179 -0.34 21.26 -22.03
C GLU A 179 -1.09 20.10 -21.35
N GLU A 180 -0.42 18.99 -21.05
CA GLU A 180 -1.04 17.90 -20.28
C GLU A 180 -1.40 18.36 -18.86
N LEU A 181 -0.59 19.20 -18.22
CA LEU A 181 -0.87 19.73 -16.88
C LEU A 181 -2.09 20.67 -16.83
N LYS A 182 -2.53 21.20 -17.96
CA LYS A 182 -3.64 22.16 -18.05
C LYS A 182 -4.96 21.59 -17.52
N ILE A 183 -5.24 20.31 -17.79
CA ILE A 183 -6.51 19.69 -17.37
C ILE A 183 -6.61 19.54 -15.85
N TYR A 184 -5.51 19.60 -15.12
CA TYR A 184 -5.47 19.45 -13.66
C TYR A 184 -5.63 20.78 -12.93
N ALA A 185 -5.29 21.90 -13.56
CA ALA A 185 -5.44 23.22 -12.96
C ALA A 185 -6.92 23.59 -12.80
N GLY A 186 -7.23 24.31 -11.72
CA GLY A 186 -8.58 24.75 -11.39
C GLY A 186 -8.88 24.71 -9.89
N THR A 187 -10.12 25.08 -9.57
CA THR A 187 -10.64 25.05 -8.20
C THR A 187 -11.44 23.77 -7.99
N TYR A 188 -11.17 23.09 -6.89
CA TYR A 188 -11.85 21.85 -6.50
C TYR A 188 -12.56 22.06 -5.17
N THR A 189 -13.83 21.69 -5.08
CA THR A 189 -14.66 21.96 -3.90
C THR A 189 -15.41 20.69 -3.47
N SER A 190 -15.56 20.49 -2.16
CA SER A 190 -16.38 19.41 -1.60
C SER A 190 -17.85 19.66 -1.90
N GLU A 191 -18.67 18.62 -1.93
CA GLU A 191 -20.10 18.72 -2.25
C GLU A 191 -20.85 19.74 -1.38
N ASN A 192 -20.52 19.80 -0.09
CA ASN A 192 -21.08 20.76 0.87
C ASN A 192 -20.42 22.15 0.87
N GLY A 193 -19.44 22.41 0.00
CA GLY A 193 -18.70 23.68 -0.07
C GLY A 193 -17.72 23.94 1.09
N ALA A 194 -17.62 23.04 2.08
CA ALA A 194 -16.83 23.26 3.29
C ALA A 194 -15.31 23.25 3.04
N ARG A 195 -14.86 22.57 1.98
CA ARG A 195 -13.45 22.47 1.62
C ARG A 195 -13.25 22.86 0.16
N THR A 196 -12.29 23.75 -0.06
CA THR A 196 -11.83 24.15 -1.39
C THR A 196 -10.32 24.04 -1.46
N ILE A 197 -9.79 23.57 -2.59
CA ILE A 197 -8.38 23.67 -2.94
C ILE A 197 -8.24 24.23 -4.34
N ASP A 198 -7.17 24.98 -4.56
CA ASP A 198 -6.83 25.53 -5.87
C ASP A 198 -5.54 24.87 -6.36
N LEU A 199 -5.60 24.35 -7.58
CA LEU A 199 -4.43 23.84 -8.27
C LEU A 199 -4.04 24.83 -9.36
N VAL A 200 -2.83 25.35 -9.27
CA VAL A 200 -2.29 26.33 -10.20
C VAL A 200 -1.12 25.72 -10.98
N ARG A 201 -1.07 26.02 -12.28
CA ARG A 201 0.01 25.60 -13.17
C ARG A 201 0.95 26.78 -13.39
N GLU A 202 2.24 26.55 -13.24
CA GLU A 202 3.29 27.56 -13.39
C GLU A 202 4.59 26.88 -13.82
N GLU A 203 5.24 27.42 -14.86
CA GLU A 203 6.53 26.90 -15.38
C GLU A 203 6.56 25.38 -15.64
N GLY A 204 5.49 24.83 -16.22
CA GLY A 204 5.40 23.39 -16.51
C GLY A 204 5.28 22.50 -15.27
N LYS A 205 4.84 23.06 -14.13
CA LYS A 205 4.62 22.35 -12.87
C LYS A 205 3.22 22.63 -12.33
N LEU A 206 2.72 21.74 -11.50
CA LEU A 206 1.44 21.89 -10.81
C LEU A 206 1.69 22.18 -9.32
N PHE A 207 0.93 23.11 -8.76
CA PHE A 207 1.04 23.50 -7.37
C PHE A 207 -0.32 23.46 -6.68
N LEU A 208 -0.35 22.96 -5.45
CA LEU A 208 -1.43 23.22 -4.52
C LEU A 208 -1.26 24.63 -3.94
N HIS A 209 -2.21 25.51 -4.19
CA HIS A 209 -2.25 26.86 -3.65
C HIS A 209 -3.12 26.92 -2.40
N GLN A 210 -2.51 27.26 -1.26
CA GLN A 210 -3.21 27.47 0.00
C GLN A 210 -3.55 28.96 0.14
N GLN A 211 -4.81 29.33 -0.09
CA GLN A 211 -5.24 30.73 -0.05
C GLN A 211 -5.01 31.41 1.32
N ARG A 212 -5.15 30.66 2.44
CA ARG A 212 -5.07 31.23 3.80
C ARG A 212 -3.74 31.92 4.12
N ASN A 213 -2.63 31.41 3.58
CA ASN A 213 -1.28 31.92 3.83
C ASN A 213 -0.51 32.21 2.54
N ASN A 214 -1.18 32.16 1.39
CA ASN A 214 -0.62 32.32 0.06
C ASN A 214 0.58 31.41 -0.24
N GLN A 215 0.68 30.25 0.42
CA GLN A 215 1.75 29.27 0.15
C GLN A 215 1.40 28.39 -1.05
N ARG A 216 2.42 28.03 -1.81
CA ARG A 216 2.32 27.07 -2.91
C ARG A 216 3.19 25.86 -2.61
N HIS A 217 2.65 24.69 -2.86
CA HIS A 217 3.39 23.44 -2.72
C HIS A 217 3.38 22.70 -4.05
N GLN A 218 4.56 22.40 -4.58
CA GLN A 218 4.68 21.65 -5.83
C GLN A 218 4.11 20.24 -5.64
N LEU A 219 3.39 19.78 -6.66
CA LEU A 219 2.86 18.45 -6.78
C LEU A 219 3.64 17.70 -7.87
N TYR A 220 3.99 16.46 -7.58
CA TYR A 220 4.80 15.61 -8.43
C TYR A 220 3.95 14.41 -8.90
N PRO A 221 3.77 14.21 -10.21
CA PRO A 221 2.95 13.11 -10.73
C PRO A 221 3.73 11.78 -10.69
N GLU A 222 3.24 10.81 -9.93
CA GLU A 222 3.71 9.41 -10.03
C GLU A 222 3.00 8.67 -11.19
N SER A 223 1.81 9.15 -11.56
CA SER A 223 1.06 8.71 -12.74
C SER A 223 0.16 9.85 -13.24
N THR A 224 -0.60 9.62 -14.30
CA THR A 224 -1.58 10.58 -14.82
C THR A 224 -2.72 10.88 -13.85
N ILE A 225 -2.94 10.03 -12.84
CA ILE A 225 -4.02 10.20 -11.86
C ILE A 225 -3.54 10.32 -10.42
N HIS A 226 -2.26 10.11 -10.13
CA HIS A 226 -1.74 10.13 -8.75
C HIS A 226 -0.60 11.15 -8.62
N PHE A 227 -0.79 12.11 -7.71
CA PHE A 227 0.18 13.14 -7.43
C PHE A 227 0.52 13.17 -5.94
N VAL A 228 1.79 13.45 -5.66
CA VAL A 228 2.33 13.50 -4.30
C VAL A 228 3.00 14.84 -4.03
N ARG A 229 3.15 15.19 -2.76
CA ARG A 229 3.93 16.36 -2.33
C ARG A 229 5.18 15.92 -1.60
N GLU A 230 6.30 16.53 -1.96
CA GLU A 230 7.59 16.33 -1.34
C GLU A 230 7.54 16.46 0.19
N ASN A 231 8.28 15.57 0.88
CA ASN A 231 8.43 15.55 2.34
C ASN A 231 7.12 15.57 3.12
N SER A 232 6.05 14.96 2.57
CA SER A 232 4.78 14.85 3.27
C SER A 232 3.96 13.64 2.81
N ASN A 233 3.03 13.20 3.64
CA ASN A 233 2.10 12.11 3.29
C ASN A 233 0.91 12.65 2.46
N PHE A 234 0.96 13.92 2.03
CA PHE A 234 -0.09 14.53 1.21
C PHE A 234 -0.02 13.96 -0.21
N THR A 235 -1.12 13.34 -0.60
CA THR A 235 -1.35 12.78 -1.93
C THR A 235 -2.72 13.22 -2.42
N LEU A 236 -2.92 13.21 -3.73
CA LEU A 236 -4.23 13.38 -4.35
C LEU A 236 -4.37 12.44 -5.54
N ASP A 237 -5.59 11.90 -5.66
CA ASP A 237 -5.98 10.97 -6.71
C ASP A 237 -7.01 11.65 -7.61
N PHE A 238 -6.67 11.94 -8.86
CA PHE A 238 -7.59 12.52 -9.83
C PHE A 238 -8.58 11.49 -10.35
N ARG A 239 -9.83 11.93 -10.55
CA ARG A 239 -10.86 11.17 -11.25
C ARG A 239 -10.98 11.73 -12.66
N MET A 240 -10.78 10.85 -13.65
CA MET A 240 -10.86 11.19 -15.06
C MET A 240 -12.04 10.49 -15.72
N SER A 241 -12.71 11.22 -16.61
CA SER A 241 -13.78 10.73 -17.46
C SER A 241 -13.67 11.41 -18.82
N GLU A 242 -13.74 10.62 -19.90
CA GLU A 242 -13.66 11.11 -21.28
C GLU A 242 -12.46 12.05 -21.59
N GLY A 243 -11.35 11.90 -20.86
CA GLY A 243 -10.14 12.70 -21.03
C GLY A 243 -10.11 14.00 -20.21
N GLU A 244 -11.15 14.30 -19.44
CA GLU A 244 -11.20 15.44 -18.53
C GLU A 244 -11.11 15.04 -17.06
N ILE A 245 -10.69 15.99 -16.22
CA ILE A 245 -10.65 15.84 -14.76
C ILE A 245 -11.98 16.30 -14.17
N GLU A 246 -12.79 15.36 -13.68
CA GLU A 246 -14.07 15.65 -13.02
C GLU A 246 -13.87 16.08 -11.56
N GLY A 247 -12.77 15.67 -10.96
CA GLY A 247 -12.48 15.96 -9.57
C GLY A 247 -11.27 15.21 -9.06
N LEU A 248 -11.11 15.21 -7.75
CA LEU A 248 -10.03 14.51 -7.08
C LEU A 248 -10.46 14.00 -5.72
N TYR A 249 -9.69 13.07 -5.20
CA TYR A 249 -9.85 12.49 -3.88
C TYR A 249 -8.61 12.84 -3.05
N LEU A 250 -8.84 13.37 -1.85
CA LEU A 250 -7.83 13.69 -0.85
C LEU A 250 -7.83 12.59 0.20
N PRO A 251 -6.91 11.64 0.11
CA PRO A 251 -7.19 10.40 0.79
C PRO A 251 -6.96 10.39 2.30
N LEU A 252 -6.00 11.18 2.78
CA LEU A 252 -5.79 11.36 4.22
C LEU A 252 -6.99 12.02 4.92
N GLN A 253 -7.87 12.68 4.17
CA GLN A 253 -9.05 13.36 4.67
C GLN A 253 -10.33 12.58 4.37
N ASP A 254 -10.21 11.43 3.69
CA ASP A 254 -11.32 10.69 3.07
C ASP A 254 -12.32 11.61 2.37
N LEU A 255 -11.80 12.50 1.51
CA LEU A 255 -12.58 13.62 0.98
C LEU A 255 -12.56 13.68 -0.53
N HIS A 256 -13.74 13.62 -1.13
CA HIS A 256 -13.94 13.87 -2.55
C HIS A 256 -14.18 15.36 -2.81
N LEU A 257 -13.44 15.89 -3.78
CA LEU A 257 -13.62 17.24 -4.31
C LEU A 257 -13.99 17.15 -5.79
N TYR A 258 -14.84 18.05 -6.23
CA TYR A 258 -15.32 18.16 -7.60
C TYR A 258 -14.74 19.41 -8.23
N LYS A 259 -14.31 19.29 -9.48
CA LYS A 259 -13.77 20.42 -10.23
C LYS A 259 -14.90 21.40 -10.54
N LYS A 260 -14.66 22.69 -10.31
CA LYS A 260 -15.58 23.79 -10.65
C LYS A 260 -15.31 24.35 -12.04
#